data_AF-A0A4U3ABP1-F1
#
_entry.id   AF-A0A4U3ABP1-F1
#
_cell.length_a   1.000
_cell.length_b   1.000
_cell.length_c   1.000
_cell.angle_alpha   90.00
_cell.angle_beta   90.00
_cell.angle_gamma   90.00
#
_symmetry.space_group_name_H-M   'P 1'
#
loop_
_entity.id
_entity.type
_entity.pdbx_description
1 polymer ?
#
loop_
_entity_poly.entity_id
_entity_poly.type
_entity_poly.pdbx_seq_one_letter_code
_entity_poly.pdbx_strand_id
1 'polypeptide(L)'
;MNEIIIESKERFAKYCEDNLVFEERINSLINYYFLLLADRVNILQDREFSNEVEEKKFKNDRKRFETLFPAAAKNAFLKGYQLGLEFLRHPETMIPENLFTNPNFVQDIPFAIVNAAEFGIYELVRTDETQEFSVFAVRTYEEIKPLMEQIFSEIALFGAEMALEHESEEKGLKIEGGKTTTLTNVPIDRLFTITPSVTANVVHAEKTCEIWSLNWNVKLTLDSPFVELAQVTIVYKEKTDIQK
;
A
#
# COMPACT_ATOMS: atom_id res chain seq x y z
N MET A 1 6.78 23.63 7.95
CA MET A 1 7.17 22.39 8.66
C MET A 1 6.33 22.17 9.93
N ASN A 2 6.35 23.06 10.93
CA ASN A 2 5.50 22.88 12.14
C ASN A 2 3.99 22.90 11.86
N GLU A 3 3.53 23.75 10.92
CA GLU A 3 2.11 23.83 10.56
C GLU A 3 1.60 22.55 9.89
N ILE A 4 2.38 21.94 9.00
CA ILE A 4 1.98 20.70 8.31
C ILE A 4 1.96 19.51 9.27
N ILE A 5 2.87 19.46 10.24
CA ILE A 5 2.83 18.45 11.30
C ILE A 5 1.56 18.59 12.13
N ILE A 6 1.17 19.83 12.49
CA ILE A 6 -0.07 20.09 13.23
C ILE A 6 -1.29 19.71 12.38
N GLU A 7 -1.38 20.20 11.14
CA GLU A 7 -2.45 19.87 10.19
C GLU A 7 -2.58 18.36 9.98
N SER A 8 -1.46 17.65 9.84
CA SER A 8 -1.47 16.19 9.68
C SER A 8 -2.10 15.49 10.87
N LYS A 9 -1.79 15.92 12.09
CA LYS A 9 -2.32 15.33 13.33
C LYS A 9 -3.80 15.64 13.48
N GLU A 10 -4.20 16.88 13.21
CA GLU A 10 -5.60 17.31 13.27
C GLU A 10 -6.47 16.58 12.25
N ARG A 11 -6.01 16.47 10.99
CA ARG A 11 -6.72 15.71 9.96
C ARG A 11 -6.76 14.23 10.27
N PHE A 12 -5.66 13.65 10.73
CA PHE A 12 -5.63 12.24 11.11
C PHE A 12 -6.60 11.96 12.26
N ALA A 13 -6.65 12.82 13.28
CA ALA A 13 -7.64 12.71 14.36
C ALA A 13 -9.08 12.87 13.85
N LYS A 14 -9.32 13.77 12.89
CA LYS A 14 -10.65 14.03 12.34
C LYS A 14 -11.19 12.88 11.47
N TYR A 15 -10.34 12.33 10.59
CA TYR A 15 -10.77 11.38 9.57
C TYR A 15 -10.45 9.93 9.92
N CYS A 16 -9.36 9.69 10.65
CA CYS A 16 -8.85 8.34 10.89
C CYS A 16 -9.10 7.85 12.32
N GLU A 17 -8.88 8.70 13.34
CA GLU A 17 -9.08 8.32 14.74
C GLU A 17 -10.58 8.13 15.03
N ASP A 18 -10.92 7.03 15.72
CA ASP A 18 -12.30 6.61 16.02
C ASP A 18 -13.20 6.34 14.79
N ASN A 19 -12.62 6.29 13.59
CA ASN A 19 -13.34 5.88 12.38
C ASN A 19 -13.03 4.43 12.03
N LEU A 20 -13.93 3.54 12.45
CA LEU A 20 -13.80 2.09 12.26
C LEU A 20 -13.50 1.68 10.81
N VAL A 21 -14.08 2.36 9.82
CA VAL A 21 -13.86 2.03 8.40
C VAL A 21 -12.43 2.33 7.98
N PHE A 22 -11.87 3.47 8.39
CA PHE A 22 -10.48 3.82 8.09
C PHE A 22 -9.49 2.99 8.92
N GLU A 23 -9.79 2.73 10.19
CA GLU A 23 -8.98 1.83 11.01
C GLU A 23 -8.91 0.43 10.40
N GLU A 24 -10.03 -0.13 9.95
CA GLU A 24 -10.05 -1.42 9.24
C GLU A 24 -9.22 -1.38 7.95
N ARG A 25 -9.30 -0.30 7.17
CA ARG A 25 -8.52 -0.13 5.94
C ARG A 25 -7.00 -0.09 6.24
N ILE A 26 -6.57 0.68 7.24
CA ILE A 26 -5.16 0.77 7.66
C ILE A 26 -4.69 -0.55 8.25
N ASN A 27 -5.48 -1.18 9.12
CA ASN A 27 -5.13 -2.46 9.73
C ASN A 27 -5.03 -3.57 8.69
N SER A 28 -5.91 -3.58 7.68
CA SER A 28 -5.85 -4.54 6.56
C SER A 28 -4.57 -4.36 5.74
N LEU A 29 -4.19 -3.11 5.47
CA LEU A 29 -2.93 -2.76 4.81
C LEU A 29 -1.71 -3.27 5.59
N ILE A 30 -1.65 -2.94 6.89
CA ILE A 30 -0.55 -3.35 7.77
C ILE A 30 -0.49 -4.88 7.88
N ASN A 31 -1.64 -5.55 8.04
CA ASN A 31 -1.71 -7.00 8.14
C ASN A 31 -1.26 -7.69 6.85
N TYR A 32 -1.63 -7.15 5.68
CA TYR A 32 -1.16 -7.67 4.39
C TYR A 32 0.37 -7.69 4.32
N TYR A 33 1.02 -6.57 4.62
CA TYR A 33 2.48 -6.48 4.58
C TYR A 33 3.17 -7.25 5.70
N PHE A 34 2.52 -7.34 6.87
CA PHE A 34 2.97 -8.20 7.95
C PHE A 34 3.07 -9.63 7.45
N LEU A 35 1.98 -10.17 6.86
CA LEU A 35 1.94 -11.54 6.35
C LEU A 35 2.97 -11.75 5.24
N LEU A 36 3.11 -10.81 4.32
CA LEU A 36 4.08 -10.89 3.22
C LEU A 36 5.52 -11.00 3.74
N LEU A 37 5.90 -10.12 4.66
CA LEU A 37 7.26 -10.10 5.20
C LEU A 37 7.50 -11.29 6.13
N ALA A 38 6.50 -11.67 6.93
CA ALA A 38 6.54 -12.79 7.86
C ALA A 38 6.65 -14.14 7.12
N ASP A 39 5.99 -14.29 5.97
CA ASP A 39 6.14 -15.44 5.08
C ASP A 39 7.55 -15.51 4.49
N ARG A 40 8.09 -14.38 3.99
CA ARG A 40 9.46 -14.31 3.44
C ARG A 40 10.52 -14.77 4.44
N VAL A 41 10.32 -14.53 5.73
CA VAL A 41 11.23 -14.96 6.81
C VAL A 41 10.80 -16.26 7.50
N ASN A 42 9.73 -16.90 7.01
CA ASN A 42 9.20 -18.15 7.52
C ASN A 42 8.90 -18.12 9.04
N ILE A 43 8.46 -16.98 9.57
CA ILE A 43 8.24 -16.76 11.02
C ILE A 43 6.84 -17.22 11.48
N LEU A 44 5.93 -17.43 10.51
CA LEU A 44 4.58 -17.93 10.75
C LEU A 44 4.48 -19.45 10.63
N GLN A 45 5.53 -20.13 10.17
CA GLN A 45 5.51 -21.58 9.98
C GLN A 45 5.60 -22.31 11.31
N ASP A 46 4.79 -23.35 11.46
CA ASP A 46 4.96 -24.33 12.50
C ASP A 46 6.27 -25.09 12.26
N ARG A 47 7.14 -25.11 13.26
CA ARG A 47 8.45 -25.74 13.19
C ARG A 47 8.63 -26.70 14.35
N GLU A 48 9.19 -27.87 14.04
CA GLU A 48 9.74 -28.77 15.06
C GLU A 48 11.17 -28.33 15.38
N PHE A 49 11.45 -28.12 16.67
CA PHE A 49 12.77 -27.68 17.13
C PHE A 49 13.57 -28.86 17.65
N SER A 50 14.85 -28.90 17.27
CA SER A 50 15.77 -29.94 17.70
C SER A 50 16.24 -29.75 19.16
N ASN A 51 16.14 -28.53 19.69
CA ASN A 51 16.53 -28.17 21.04
C ASN A 51 15.79 -26.93 21.57
N GLU A 52 15.75 -26.77 22.91
CA GLU A 52 15.06 -25.68 23.58
C GLU A 52 15.64 -24.28 23.27
N VAL A 53 16.93 -24.18 22.91
CA VAL A 53 17.59 -22.90 22.68
C VAL A 53 17.09 -22.29 21.36
N GLU A 54 17.01 -23.10 20.31
CA GLU A 54 16.42 -22.72 19.02
C GLU A 54 14.95 -22.34 19.17
N GLU A 55 14.18 -23.13 19.93
CA GLU A 55 12.77 -22.85 20.18
C GLU A 55 12.57 -21.51 20.91
N LYS A 56 13.34 -21.26 21.97
CA LYS A 56 13.28 -19.99 22.72
C LYS A 56 13.68 -18.81 21.85
N LYS A 57 14.73 -18.95 21.03
CA LYS A 57 15.15 -17.91 20.10
C LYS A 57 14.05 -17.59 19.09
N PHE A 58 13.49 -18.61 18.43
CA PHE A 58 12.43 -18.41 17.44
C PHE A 58 11.19 -17.76 18.05
N LYS A 59 10.72 -18.21 19.22
CA LYS A 59 9.57 -17.60 19.90
C LYS A 59 9.82 -16.14 20.28
N ASN A 60 11.04 -15.80 20.69
CA ASN A 60 11.42 -14.43 20.99
C ASN A 60 11.44 -13.57 19.72
N ASP A 61 12.06 -14.05 18.65
CA ASP A 61 12.13 -13.35 17.37
C ASP A 61 10.72 -13.13 16.79
N ARG A 62 9.83 -14.14 16.88
CA ARG A 62 8.42 -14.03 16.53
C ARG A 62 7.70 -12.94 17.32
N LYS A 63 7.83 -12.96 18.65
CA LYS A 63 7.20 -11.95 19.51
C LYS A 63 7.71 -10.54 19.20
N ARG A 64 9.02 -10.39 18.95
CA ARG A 64 9.61 -9.10 18.56
C ARG A 64 9.08 -8.64 17.21
N PHE A 65 8.96 -9.53 16.23
CA PHE A 65 8.38 -9.22 14.93
C PHE A 65 6.91 -8.77 15.04
N GLU A 66 6.08 -9.53 15.77
CA GLU A 66 4.67 -9.22 16.05
C GLU A 66 4.48 -7.90 16.79
N THR A 67 5.45 -7.49 17.61
CA THR A 67 5.41 -6.20 18.33
C THR A 67 5.92 -5.03 17.49
N LEU A 68 7.08 -5.20 16.86
CA LEU A 68 7.81 -4.10 16.23
C LEU A 68 7.27 -3.74 14.84
N PHE A 69 6.86 -4.73 14.04
CA PHE A 69 6.41 -4.47 12.68
C PHE A 69 5.16 -3.57 12.63
N PRO A 70 4.08 -3.83 13.39
CA PRO A 70 2.88 -2.99 13.31
C PRO A 70 3.16 -1.54 13.75
N ALA A 71 4.02 -1.34 14.76
CA ALA A 71 4.41 -0.02 15.23
C ALA A 71 5.21 0.75 14.16
N ALA A 72 6.17 0.07 13.52
CA ALA A 72 6.93 0.63 12.40
C ALA A 72 6.02 0.97 11.20
N ALA A 73 5.13 0.04 10.83
CA ALA A 73 4.20 0.22 9.71
C ALA A 73 3.23 1.40 9.93
N LYS A 74 2.66 1.53 11.14
CA LYS A 74 1.80 2.67 11.49
C LYS A 74 2.55 4.00 11.38
N ASN A 75 3.80 4.06 11.85
CA ASN A 75 4.62 5.26 11.74
C ASN A 75 5.01 5.59 10.30
N ALA A 76 5.37 4.59 9.50
CA ALA A 76 5.62 4.75 8.07
C ALA A 76 4.39 5.32 7.35
N PHE A 77 3.18 4.82 7.67
CA PHE A 77 1.93 5.34 7.13
C PHE A 77 1.71 6.80 7.51
N LEU A 78 1.87 7.15 8.80
CA LEU A 78 1.68 8.52 9.29
C LEU A 78 2.69 9.50 8.66
N LYS A 79 3.94 9.07 8.47
CA LYS A 79 4.95 9.85 7.76
C LYS A 79 4.61 10.01 6.28
N GLY A 80 4.10 8.95 5.65
CA GLY A 80 3.52 9.00 4.32
C GLY A 80 2.40 10.03 4.19
N TYR A 81 1.46 10.04 5.13
CA TYR A 81 0.36 11.01 5.17
C TYR A 81 0.88 12.45 5.29
N GLN A 82 1.89 12.68 6.12
CA GLN A 82 2.58 13.97 6.21
C GLN A 82 3.22 14.37 4.88
N LEU A 83 3.94 13.46 4.22
CA LEU A 83 4.55 13.70 2.91
C LEU A 83 3.50 14.06 1.84
N GLY A 84 2.34 13.40 1.84
CA GLY A 84 1.24 13.72 0.94
C GLY A 84 0.71 15.15 1.14
N LEU A 85 0.56 15.60 2.39
CA LEU A 85 0.19 16.98 2.69
C LEU A 85 1.30 17.97 2.29
N GLU A 86 2.56 17.66 2.55
CA GLU A 86 3.69 18.50 2.11
C GLU A 86 3.68 18.66 0.59
N PHE A 87 3.49 17.56 -0.15
CA PHE A 87 3.36 17.58 -1.59
C PHE A 87 2.17 18.43 -2.07
N LEU A 88 1.02 18.36 -1.40
CA LEU A 88 -0.16 19.15 -1.75
C LEU A 88 0.00 20.65 -1.50
N ARG A 89 0.83 21.03 -0.52
CA ARG A 89 0.97 22.42 -0.06
C ARG A 89 2.21 23.09 -0.63
N HIS A 90 3.14 22.33 -1.19
CA HIS A 90 4.38 22.90 -1.72
C HIS A 90 4.11 23.70 -3.01
N PRO A 91 4.67 24.93 -3.16
CA PRO A 91 4.36 25.79 -4.31
C PRO A 91 4.68 25.18 -5.67
N GLU A 92 5.70 24.32 -5.75
CA GLU A 92 6.15 23.70 -7.00
C GLU A 92 5.32 22.47 -7.41
N THR A 93 4.55 21.89 -6.50
CA THR A 93 3.76 20.66 -6.71
C THR A 93 2.27 20.90 -6.55
N MET A 94 1.84 22.17 -6.56
CA MET A 94 0.43 22.54 -6.51
C MET A 94 -0.35 21.86 -7.64
N ILE A 95 -1.33 21.06 -7.26
CA ILE A 95 -2.19 20.32 -8.18
C ILE A 95 -3.41 21.20 -8.52
N PRO A 96 -3.67 21.49 -9.80
CA PRO A 96 -4.92 22.12 -10.24
C PRO A 96 -6.16 21.30 -9.87
N GLU A 97 -7.24 21.95 -9.44
CA GLU A 97 -8.46 21.26 -8.96
C GLU A 97 -9.07 20.28 -9.98
N ASN A 98 -8.98 20.61 -11.27
CA ASN A 98 -9.49 19.77 -12.36
C ASN A 98 -8.71 18.46 -12.54
N LEU A 99 -7.51 18.31 -11.95
CA LEU A 99 -6.77 17.06 -11.98
C LEU A 99 -7.20 16.09 -10.89
N PHE A 100 -7.75 16.57 -9.76
CA PHE A 100 -8.27 15.69 -8.70
C PHE A 100 -9.50 14.89 -9.14
N THR A 101 -10.27 15.41 -10.09
CA THR A 101 -11.43 14.68 -10.65
C THR A 101 -11.01 13.66 -11.72
N ASN A 102 -9.75 13.72 -12.20
CA ASN A 102 -9.23 12.81 -13.19
C ASN A 102 -8.70 11.52 -12.51
N PRO A 103 -9.35 10.36 -12.73
CA PRO A 103 -8.95 9.12 -12.09
C PRO A 103 -7.54 8.64 -12.43
N ASN A 104 -7.06 8.95 -13.64
CA ASN A 104 -5.73 8.53 -14.07
C ASN A 104 -4.66 9.35 -13.35
N PHE A 105 -4.94 10.62 -13.07
CA PHE A 105 -4.01 11.48 -12.35
C PHE A 105 -3.82 11.02 -10.90
N VAL A 106 -4.90 10.59 -10.22
CA VAL A 106 -4.82 10.06 -8.85
C VAL A 106 -3.88 8.85 -8.75
N GLN A 107 -3.81 8.04 -9.80
CA GLN A 107 -2.92 6.88 -9.89
C GLN A 107 -1.44 7.26 -10.08
N ASP A 108 -1.19 8.43 -10.65
CA ASP A 108 0.16 8.95 -10.89
C ASP A 108 0.74 9.68 -9.67
N ILE A 109 -0.05 9.94 -8.63
CA ILE A 109 0.41 10.76 -7.50
C ILE A 109 1.54 10.12 -6.69
N PRO A 110 1.52 8.81 -6.37
CA PRO A 110 2.67 8.16 -5.75
C PRO A 110 3.96 8.37 -6.53
N PHE A 111 3.88 8.29 -7.86
CA PHE A 111 5.01 8.55 -8.75
C PHE A 111 5.44 10.01 -8.71
N ALA A 112 4.50 10.96 -8.72
CA ALA A 112 4.80 12.37 -8.60
C ALA A 112 5.51 12.71 -7.28
N ILE A 113 5.09 12.09 -6.17
CA ILE A 113 5.73 12.23 -4.86
C ILE A 113 7.16 11.70 -4.91
N VAL A 114 7.38 10.51 -5.48
CA VAL A 114 8.72 9.92 -5.61
C VAL A 114 9.66 10.79 -6.43
N ASN A 115 9.18 11.38 -7.53
CA ASN A 115 10.01 12.26 -8.35
C ASN A 115 10.27 13.64 -7.73
N ALA A 116 9.33 14.13 -6.91
CA ALA A 116 9.51 15.40 -6.20
C ALA A 116 10.41 15.25 -4.97
N ALA A 117 10.59 14.02 -4.46
CA ALA A 117 11.40 13.74 -3.30
C ALA A 117 12.90 13.80 -3.61
N GLU A 118 13.64 14.57 -2.82
CA GLU A 118 15.12 14.64 -2.91
C GLU A 118 15.79 13.33 -2.46
N PHE A 119 15.14 12.59 -1.55
CA PHE A 119 15.61 11.33 -1.00
C PHE A 119 14.63 10.19 -1.30
N GLY A 120 15.12 8.95 -1.29
CA GLY A 120 14.24 7.79 -1.41
C GLY A 120 13.19 7.75 -0.30
N ILE A 121 11.98 7.31 -0.63
CA ILE A 121 10.83 7.32 0.29
C ILE A 121 11.15 6.65 1.63
N TYR A 122 11.86 5.51 1.61
CA TYR A 122 12.27 4.81 2.81
C TYR A 122 13.07 5.71 3.78
N GLU A 123 13.97 6.54 3.28
CA GLU A 123 14.75 7.46 4.13
C GLU A 123 13.87 8.60 4.67
N LEU A 124 12.88 9.05 3.90
CA LEU A 124 11.95 10.09 4.34
C LEU A 124 10.97 9.61 5.43
N VAL A 125 10.66 8.31 5.47
CA VAL A 125 9.77 7.71 6.48
C VAL A 125 10.51 7.01 7.60
N ARG A 126 11.80 7.27 7.73
CA ARG A 126 12.63 6.74 8.81
C ARG A 126 12.28 7.43 10.13
N THR A 127 11.79 6.64 11.08
CA THR A 127 11.47 7.03 12.46
C THR A 127 12.21 6.10 13.41
N ASP A 128 12.13 6.37 14.71
CA ASP A 128 12.73 5.49 15.72
C ASP A 128 12.13 4.07 15.64
N GLU A 129 10.82 3.95 15.39
CA GLU A 129 10.13 2.66 15.26
C GLU A 129 10.50 1.90 13.98
N THR A 130 10.53 2.58 12.82
CA THR A 130 10.95 1.93 11.57
C THR A 130 12.42 1.54 11.63
N GLN A 131 13.26 2.34 12.30
CA GLN A 131 14.67 2.03 12.54
C GLN A 131 14.84 0.84 13.49
N GLU A 132 14.08 0.79 14.59
CA GLU A 132 14.14 -0.30 15.56
C GLU A 132 13.78 -1.65 14.91
N PHE A 133 12.66 -1.70 14.17
CA PHE A 133 12.28 -2.88 13.43
C PHE A 133 13.35 -3.26 12.39
N SER A 134 13.85 -2.27 11.64
CA SER A 134 14.84 -2.51 10.58
C SER A 134 16.15 -3.10 11.11
N VAL A 135 16.64 -2.60 12.24
CA VAL A 135 17.85 -3.14 12.90
C VAL A 135 17.62 -4.56 13.38
N PHE A 136 16.46 -4.84 13.98
CA PHE A 136 16.09 -6.19 14.38
C PHE A 136 16.02 -7.14 13.18
N ALA A 137 15.26 -6.77 12.15
CA ALA A 137 15.00 -7.59 10.97
C ALA A 137 16.30 -7.92 10.21
N VAL A 138 17.12 -6.92 9.90
CA VAL A 138 18.37 -7.10 9.13
C VAL A 138 19.40 -7.93 9.88
N ARG A 139 19.42 -7.88 11.22
CA ARG A 139 20.32 -8.72 12.04
C ARG A 139 19.84 -10.15 12.19
N THR A 140 18.54 -10.40 11.99
CA THR A 140 17.92 -11.69 12.28
C THR A 140 17.68 -12.51 11.01
N TYR A 141 17.39 -11.85 9.89
CA TYR A 141 16.97 -12.49 8.65
C TYR A 141 17.84 -12.05 7.48
N GLU A 142 18.27 -13.03 6.68
CA GLU A 142 19.07 -12.81 5.48
C GLU A 142 18.22 -12.20 4.37
N GLU A 143 18.82 -11.29 3.59
CA GLU A 143 18.23 -10.68 2.40
C GLU A 143 16.86 -10.00 2.60
N ILE A 144 16.47 -9.70 3.85
CA ILE A 144 15.17 -9.08 4.13
C ILE A 144 15.13 -7.59 3.76
N LYS A 145 16.31 -6.93 3.77
CA LYS A 145 16.43 -5.48 3.68
C LYS A 145 15.70 -4.89 2.45
N PRO A 146 15.92 -5.37 1.21
CA PRO A 146 15.28 -4.75 0.04
C PRO A 146 13.74 -4.83 0.09
N LEU A 147 13.20 -6.00 0.48
CA LEU A 147 11.75 -6.18 0.59
C LEU A 147 11.16 -5.30 1.71
N MET A 148 11.86 -5.21 2.84
CA MET A 148 11.43 -4.38 3.96
C MET A 148 11.40 -2.88 3.60
N GLU A 149 12.44 -2.38 2.93
CA GLU A 149 12.50 -0.98 2.48
C GLU A 149 11.39 -0.67 1.47
N GLN A 150 11.12 -1.60 0.56
CA GLN A 150 9.99 -1.53 -0.37
C GLN A 150 8.65 -1.48 0.37
N ILE A 151 8.41 -2.40 1.31
CA ILE A 151 7.16 -2.47 2.09
C ILE A 151 6.90 -1.15 2.83
N PHE A 152 7.89 -0.61 3.53
CA PHE A 152 7.70 0.65 4.26
C PHE A 152 7.46 1.83 3.33
N SER A 153 8.08 1.84 2.16
CA SER A 153 7.85 2.86 1.15
C SER A 153 6.44 2.74 0.54
N GLU A 154 5.96 1.53 0.25
CA GLU A 154 4.59 1.31 -0.23
C GLU A 154 3.56 1.76 0.82
N ILE A 155 3.75 1.39 2.09
CA ILE A 155 2.90 1.83 3.22
C ILE A 155 2.88 3.36 3.32
N ALA A 156 4.03 4.02 3.18
CA ALA A 156 4.10 5.47 3.18
C ALA A 156 3.30 6.09 2.02
N LEU A 157 3.43 5.54 0.81
CA LEU A 157 2.71 6.06 -0.35
C LEU A 157 1.20 5.83 -0.24
N PHE A 158 0.75 4.78 0.44
CA PHE A 158 -0.66 4.64 0.86
C PHE A 158 -1.11 5.74 1.83
N GLY A 159 -0.26 6.11 2.79
CA GLY A 159 -0.52 7.25 3.68
C GLY A 159 -0.68 8.55 2.89
N ALA A 160 0.20 8.78 1.90
CA ALA A 160 0.15 9.97 1.07
C ALA A 160 -1.11 10.02 0.19
N GLU A 161 -1.50 8.90 -0.43
CA GLU A 161 -2.77 8.75 -1.15
C GLU A 161 -3.97 9.11 -0.28
N MET A 162 -3.98 8.66 0.99
CA MET A 162 -5.06 8.97 1.92
C MET A 162 -5.17 10.49 2.18
N ALA A 163 -4.04 11.20 2.30
CA ALA A 163 -4.06 12.65 2.45
C ALA A 163 -4.69 13.36 1.25
N LEU A 164 -4.49 12.81 0.04
CA LEU A 164 -5.05 13.32 -1.21
C LEU A 164 -6.55 13.02 -1.34
N GLU A 165 -6.98 11.83 -0.90
CA GLU A 165 -8.40 11.49 -0.80
C GLU A 165 -9.11 12.48 0.13
N HIS A 166 -8.58 12.73 1.33
CA HIS A 166 -9.16 13.70 2.27
C HIS A 166 -9.17 15.13 1.73
N GLU A 167 -8.10 15.57 1.05
CA GLU A 167 -8.07 16.87 0.39
C GLU A 167 -9.17 17.01 -0.67
N SER A 168 -9.42 15.94 -1.43
CA SER A 168 -10.46 15.91 -2.46
C SER A 168 -11.85 15.97 -1.81
N GLU A 169 -12.07 15.20 -0.75
CA GLU A 169 -13.33 15.20 0.02
C GLU A 169 -13.64 16.58 0.60
N GLU A 170 -12.65 17.26 1.18
CA GLU A 170 -12.80 18.60 1.75
C GLU A 170 -13.16 19.66 0.71
N LYS A 171 -12.64 19.51 -0.51
CA LYS A 171 -12.97 20.37 -1.65
C LYS A 171 -14.26 19.95 -2.36
N GLY A 172 -14.91 18.87 -1.92
CA GLY A 172 -16.10 18.32 -2.58
C GLY A 172 -15.83 17.76 -3.98
N LEU A 173 -14.57 17.43 -4.28
CA LEU A 173 -14.14 16.88 -5.56
C LEU A 173 -14.37 15.37 -5.56
N LYS A 174 -15.22 14.89 -6.47
CA LYS A 174 -15.47 13.47 -6.67
C LYS A 174 -14.87 13.03 -7.99
N ILE A 175 -14.19 11.89 -7.97
CA ILE A 175 -13.68 11.24 -9.18
C ILE A 175 -14.86 10.92 -10.10
N GLU A 176 -14.73 11.27 -11.38
CA GLU A 176 -15.75 10.94 -12.37
C GLU A 176 -15.85 9.41 -12.54
N GLY A 177 -17.08 8.90 -12.34
CA GLY A 177 -17.40 7.49 -12.51
C GLY A 177 -17.18 7.05 -13.96
N GLY A 178 -16.41 5.97 -14.15
CA GLY A 178 -16.18 5.34 -15.45
C GLY A 178 -17.15 4.22 -15.73
N LYS A 179 -17.02 3.60 -16.91
CA LYS A 179 -17.70 2.33 -17.21
C LYS A 179 -17.08 1.20 -16.39
N THR A 180 -17.93 0.34 -15.83
CA THR A 180 -17.50 -0.87 -15.13
C THR A 180 -17.80 -2.13 -15.94
N THR A 181 -17.06 -3.20 -15.64
CA THR A 181 -17.31 -4.53 -16.18
C THR A 181 -18.61 -5.12 -15.65
N THR A 182 -19.15 -6.13 -16.35
CA THR A 182 -20.44 -6.73 -15.97
C THR A 182 -20.31 -7.83 -14.91
N LEU A 183 -19.22 -8.62 -14.89
CA LEU A 183 -19.11 -9.75 -13.96
C LEU A 183 -18.62 -9.32 -12.59
N THR A 184 -17.63 -8.43 -12.56
CA THR A 184 -16.91 -8.07 -11.33
C THR A 184 -17.09 -6.62 -10.90
N ASN A 185 -17.75 -5.81 -11.74
CA ASN A 185 -18.00 -4.39 -11.49
C ASN A 185 -16.73 -3.56 -11.24
N VAL A 186 -15.63 -3.93 -11.89
CA VAL A 186 -14.35 -3.19 -11.84
C VAL A 186 -14.30 -2.16 -12.98
N PRO A 187 -13.56 -1.05 -12.85
CA PRO A 187 -13.51 -0.07 -13.93
C PRO A 187 -12.74 -0.60 -15.16
N ILE A 188 -13.20 -0.24 -16.36
CA ILE A 188 -12.62 -0.69 -17.63
C ILE A 188 -11.54 0.30 -18.14
N ASP A 189 -11.62 1.55 -17.71
CA ASP A 189 -10.89 2.68 -18.28
C ASP A 189 -9.64 3.10 -17.48
N ARG A 190 -9.35 2.42 -16.36
CA ARG A 190 -8.29 2.78 -15.41
C ARG A 190 -7.80 1.55 -14.64
N LEU A 191 -6.68 1.66 -13.94
CA LEU A 191 -6.22 0.60 -13.03
C LEU A 191 -7.15 0.48 -11.81
N PHE A 192 -7.23 -0.69 -11.21
CA PHE A 192 -7.89 -0.93 -9.93
C PHE A 192 -7.04 -1.82 -9.03
N THR A 193 -7.17 -1.62 -7.72
CA THR A 193 -6.37 -2.32 -6.72
C THR A 193 -6.91 -3.73 -6.46
N ILE A 194 -6.06 -4.74 -6.57
CA ILE A 194 -6.37 -6.14 -6.19
C ILE A 194 -5.87 -6.42 -4.77
N THR A 195 -4.61 -6.08 -4.51
CA THR A 195 -3.98 -6.08 -3.18
C THR A 195 -3.23 -4.77 -3.00
N PRO A 196 -2.77 -4.42 -1.78
CA PRO A 196 -1.95 -3.23 -1.61
C PRO A 196 -0.76 -3.12 -2.58
N SER A 197 -0.13 -4.25 -2.93
CA SER A 197 1.03 -4.27 -3.85
C SER A 197 0.69 -4.70 -5.28
N VAL A 198 -0.58 -4.91 -5.63
CA VAL A 198 -0.97 -5.39 -6.97
C VAL A 198 -2.15 -4.60 -7.50
N THR A 199 -1.98 -4.01 -8.69
CA THR A 199 -3.04 -3.37 -9.45
C THR A 199 -3.38 -4.20 -10.69
N ALA A 200 -4.54 -3.94 -11.28
CA ALA A 200 -4.99 -4.60 -12.48
C ALA A 200 -5.66 -3.61 -13.43
N ASN A 201 -5.58 -3.88 -14.73
CA ASN A 201 -6.44 -3.25 -15.73
C ASN A 201 -7.17 -4.31 -16.54
N VAL A 202 -8.37 -3.95 -17.01
CA VAL A 202 -9.16 -4.80 -17.89
C VAL A 202 -8.57 -4.76 -19.29
N VAL A 203 -8.15 -5.92 -19.80
CA VAL A 203 -7.68 -6.11 -21.19
C VAL A 203 -8.87 -6.42 -22.09
N HIS A 204 -9.82 -7.20 -21.58
CA HIS A 204 -11.01 -7.61 -22.31
C HIS A 204 -12.17 -7.84 -21.33
N ALA A 205 -13.37 -7.42 -21.70
CA ALA A 205 -14.58 -7.64 -20.90
C ALA A 205 -15.80 -7.89 -21.79
N GLU A 206 -16.41 -9.05 -21.57
CA GLU A 206 -17.67 -9.48 -22.14
C GLU A 206 -18.61 -10.00 -21.04
N LYS A 207 -19.86 -10.31 -21.38
CA LYS A 207 -20.86 -10.75 -20.40
C LYS A 207 -20.50 -12.04 -19.66
N THR A 208 -19.64 -12.88 -20.23
CA THR A 208 -19.29 -14.20 -19.69
C THR A 208 -17.79 -14.38 -19.45
N CYS A 209 -16.97 -13.39 -19.80
CA CYS A 209 -15.53 -13.47 -19.69
C CYS A 209 -14.92 -12.10 -19.40
N GLU A 210 -13.98 -12.04 -18.47
CA GLU A 210 -13.11 -10.89 -18.25
C GLU A 210 -11.66 -11.33 -18.24
N ILE A 211 -10.78 -10.55 -18.87
CA ILE A 211 -9.35 -10.78 -18.87
C ILE A 211 -8.68 -9.54 -18.27
N TRP A 212 -7.91 -9.75 -17.21
CA TRP A 212 -7.19 -8.71 -16.49
C TRP A 212 -5.69 -8.90 -16.65
N SER A 213 -4.96 -7.79 -16.82
CA SER A 213 -3.51 -7.78 -16.69
C SER A 213 -3.18 -7.32 -15.27
N LEU A 214 -2.48 -8.17 -14.52
CA LEU A 214 -2.00 -7.83 -13.18
C LEU A 214 -0.62 -7.21 -13.27
N ASN A 215 -0.43 -6.09 -12.60
CA ASN A 215 0.83 -5.37 -12.54
C ASN A 215 1.25 -5.25 -11.08
N TRP A 216 2.54 -5.39 -10.81
CA TRP A 216 3.04 -4.99 -9.52
C TRP A 216 2.78 -3.50 -9.32
N ASN A 217 2.28 -3.13 -8.15
CA ASN A 217 2.07 -1.74 -7.76
C ASN A 217 3.44 -1.14 -7.45
N VAL A 218 4.26 -0.94 -8.48
CA VAL A 218 5.58 -0.32 -8.35
C VAL A 218 5.36 1.17 -8.21
N LYS A 219 4.91 1.59 -7.02
CA LYS A 219 4.87 3.00 -6.66
C LYS A 219 6.29 3.63 -6.61
N LEU A 220 7.36 2.86 -6.91
CA LEU A 220 8.77 3.21 -6.63
C LEU A 220 9.81 2.91 -7.73
N THR A 221 9.52 2.25 -8.87
CA THR A 221 10.56 2.06 -9.93
C THR A 221 10.07 2.27 -11.37
N LEU A 222 10.84 3.09 -12.10
CA LEU A 222 10.69 3.44 -13.52
C LEU A 222 11.40 2.49 -14.49
N ASP A 223 12.25 1.57 -14.02
CA ASP A 223 13.01 0.68 -14.91
C ASP A 223 12.21 -0.54 -15.39
N SER A 224 10.94 -0.66 -14.99
CA SER A 224 9.96 -1.53 -15.65
C SER A 224 8.54 -1.13 -15.22
N PRO A 225 7.89 -0.20 -15.94
CA PRO A 225 6.54 0.24 -15.61
C PRO A 225 5.46 -0.83 -15.86
N PHE A 226 5.84 -2.04 -16.28
CA PHE A 226 4.96 -3.20 -16.43
C PHE A 226 5.75 -4.48 -16.14
N VAL A 227 6.06 -4.77 -14.88
CA VAL A 227 6.27 -6.20 -14.53
C VAL A 227 4.88 -6.81 -14.48
N GLU A 228 4.39 -7.21 -15.66
CA GLU A 228 3.19 -8.04 -15.77
C GLU A 228 3.44 -9.27 -14.87
N LEU A 229 2.67 -9.36 -13.80
CA LEU A 229 2.78 -10.48 -12.86
C LEU A 229 2.12 -11.70 -13.47
N ALA A 230 0.93 -11.49 -14.01
CA ALA A 230 0.10 -12.51 -14.59
C ALA A 230 -1.05 -11.88 -15.37
N GLN A 231 -1.59 -12.66 -16.30
CA GLN A 231 -2.91 -12.43 -16.87
C GLN A 231 -3.92 -13.33 -16.14
N VAL A 232 -5.01 -12.74 -15.65
CA VAL A 232 -6.11 -13.47 -15.01
C VAL A 232 -7.28 -13.51 -15.98
N THR A 233 -7.80 -14.71 -16.25
CA THR A 233 -9.04 -14.89 -17.00
C THR A 233 -10.14 -15.36 -16.07
N ILE A 234 -11.21 -14.57 -15.98
CA ILE A 234 -12.41 -14.85 -15.20
C ILE A 234 -13.48 -15.28 -16.17
N VAL A 235 -14.00 -16.50 -16.00
CA VAL A 235 -15.07 -17.05 -16.83
C VAL A 235 -16.29 -17.29 -15.97
N TYR A 236 -17.41 -16.68 -16.34
CA TYR A 236 -18.70 -17.01 -15.76
C TYR A 236 -19.29 -18.24 -16.47
N LYS A 237 -19.67 -19.24 -15.68
CA LYS A 237 -20.44 -20.39 -16.14
C LYS A 237 -21.64 -20.59 -15.22
N GLU A 238 -22.79 -20.91 -15.81
CA GLU A 238 -23.93 -21.32 -15.00
C GLU A 238 -23.62 -22.64 -14.29
N LYS A 239 -24.20 -22.85 -13.11
CA LYS A 239 -23.92 -24.03 -12.28
C LYS A 239 -24.16 -25.35 -13.03
N THR A 240 -25.10 -25.35 -13.97
CA THR A 240 -25.41 -26.49 -14.86
C THR A 240 -24.27 -26.87 -15.79
N ASP A 241 -23.39 -25.92 -16.12
CA ASP A 241 -22.26 -26.13 -17.04
C ASP A 241 -20.96 -26.53 -16.33
N ILE A 242 -20.93 -26.45 -15.00
CA ILE A 242 -19.77 -26.76 -14.15
C ILE A 242 -19.74 -28.26 -13.77
N GLN A 243 -20.87 -28.97 -13.89
CA GLN A 243 -20.93 -30.42 -13.66
C GLN A 243 -20.73 -31.19 -14.97
N LYS A 244 -19.48 -31.55 -15.25
CA LYS A 244 -19.09 -32.71 -16.06
C LYS A 244 -17.90 -33.42 -15.43
#